data_AF-A0A9E0LJG1-F1
#
_entry.id   AF-A0A9E0LJG1-F1
#
_cell.length_a   1.000
_cell.length_b   1.000
_cell.length_c   1.000
_cell.angle_alpha   90.00
_cell.angle_beta   90.00
_cell.angle_gamma   90.00
#
_symmetry.space_group_name_H-M   'P 1'
#
loop_
_entity.id
_entity.type
_entity.pdbx_description
1 polymer ?
#
loop_
_entity_poly.entity_id
_entity_poly.type
_entity_poly.pdbx_seq_one_letter_code
_entity_poly.pdbx_strand_id
1 'polypeptide(L)'
;MNFDPASFEHIDFDLGQLNSRVSAQINAIESAIENTVVETIVMGSGGPENRETTEAGLRFVRHLLANSKSMRFGFMPNLKDMNNIRNLAQDYIRTCGNGPLALETMYEVIQPQ
;
A
#
# COMPACT_ATOMS: atom_id res chain seq x y z
N MET A 1 15.77 3.02 57.16
CA MET A 1 15.29 2.56 55.85
C MET A 1 16.52 2.17 55.05
N ASN A 2 16.76 0.87 54.85
CA ASN A 2 17.84 0.40 53.98
C ASN A 2 17.35 0.48 52.53
N PHE A 3 17.91 1.38 51.75
CA PHE A 3 17.74 1.42 50.31
C PHE A 3 18.70 0.38 49.72
N ASP A 4 18.17 -0.74 49.25
CA ASP A 4 18.95 -1.82 48.63
C ASP A 4 18.97 -1.62 47.10
N PRO A 5 20.10 -1.15 46.52
CA PRO A 5 20.20 -0.89 45.09
C PRO A 5 20.24 -2.17 44.24
N ALA A 6 20.33 -3.37 44.85
CA ALA A 6 20.30 -4.64 44.13
C ALA A 6 18.88 -5.06 43.69
N SER A 7 17.85 -4.29 44.05
CA SER A 7 16.46 -4.53 43.61
C SER A 7 16.17 -4.11 42.15
N PHE A 8 17.17 -3.61 41.42
CA PHE A 8 17.07 -3.24 40.00
C PHE A 8 17.41 -4.38 39.01
N GLU A 9 17.67 -5.61 39.47
CA GLU A 9 18.16 -6.69 38.60
C GLU A 9 17.12 -7.39 37.71
N HIS A 10 15.85 -6.99 37.70
CA HIS A 10 14.86 -7.54 36.74
C HIS A 10 13.88 -6.49 36.23
N ILE A 11 14.39 -5.46 35.56
CA ILE A 11 13.62 -4.83 34.49
C ILE A 11 13.95 -5.62 33.22
N ASP A 12 13.29 -6.77 33.05
CA ASP A 12 13.21 -7.43 31.75
C ASP A 12 12.47 -6.48 30.82
N PHE A 13 13.22 -5.57 30.19
CA PHE A 13 12.74 -4.73 29.12
C PHE A 13 12.41 -5.68 27.97
N ASP A 14 11.13 -6.04 27.88
CA ASP A 14 10.59 -7.06 26.97
C ASP A 14 10.71 -6.59 25.51
N LEU A 15 11.94 -6.65 25.02
CA LEU A 15 12.37 -6.26 23.69
C LEU A 15 11.69 -7.14 22.62
N GLY A 16 11.33 -8.37 22.98
CA GLY A 16 10.57 -9.29 22.13
C GLY A 16 9.14 -8.81 21.90
N GLN A 17 8.44 -8.37 22.95
CA GLN A 17 7.11 -7.77 22.81
C GLN A 17 7.14 -6.44 22.07
N LEU A 18 8.17 -5.60 22.30
CA LEU A 18 8.31 -4.34 21.56
C LEU A 18 8.58 -4.59 20.07
N ASN A 19 9.52 -5.47 19.73
CA ASN A 19 9.86 -5.78 18.34
C ASN A 19 8.68 -6.42 17.58
N SER A 20 7.91 -7.30 18.24
CA SER A 20 6.72 -7.90 17.63
C SER A 20 5.59 -6.90 17.41
N ARG A 21 5.34 -5.98 18.36
CA ARG A 21 4.34 -4.91 18.21
C ARG A 21 4.70 -3.94 17.10
N VAL A 22 5.98 -3.53 17.01
CA VAL A 22 6.47 -2.64 15.95
C VAL A 22 6.35 -3.32 14.59
N SER A 23 6.75 -4.59 14.47
CA SER A 23 6.62 -5.35 13.22
C SER A 23 5.16 -5.52 12.79
N ALA A 24 4.26 -5.81 13.72
CA ALA A 24 2.83 -5.91 13.43
C ALA A 24 2.23 -4.57 12.95
N GLN A 25 2.67 -3.45 13.53
CA GLN A 25 2.24 -2.12 13.11
C GLN A 25 2.75 -1.76 11.71
N ILE A 26 4.02 -2.06 11.39
CA ILE A 26 4.58 -1.85 10.06
C ILE A 26 3.79 -2.64 9.01
N ASN A 27 3.55 -3.92 9.27
CA ASN A 27 2.77 -4.78 8.36
C ASN A 27 1.33 -4.26 8.18
N ALA A 28 0.71 -3.74 9.24
CA ALA A 28 -0.63 -3.14 9.16
C ALA A 28 -0.65 -1.88 8.30
N ILE A 29 0.37 -1.03 8.40
CA ILE A 29 0.51 0.18 7.58
C ILE A 29 0.74 -0.19 6.12
N GLU A 30 1.65 -1.11 5.83
CA GLU A 30 1.91 -1.59 4.47
C GLU A 30 0.66 -2.19 3.83
N SER A 31 -0.10 -2.99 4.58
CA SER A 31 -1.36 -3.56 4.11
C SER A 31 -2.42 -2.49 3.86
N ALA A 32 -2.53 -1.47 4.73
CA ALA A 32 -3.47 -0.37 4.54
C ALA A 32 -3.14 0.42 3.25
N ILE A 33 -1.85 0.68 3.00
CA ILE A 33 -1.38 1.35 1.79
C ILE A 33 -1.73 0.53 0.55
N GLU A 34 -1.41 -0.76 0.53
CA GLU A 34 -1.77 -1.65 -0.59
C GLU A 34 -3.27 -1.65 -0.84
N ASN A 35 -4.08 -1.75 0.21
CA ASN A 35 -5.55 -1.74 0.10
C ASN A 35 -6.06 -0.43 -0.50
N THR A 36 -5.53 0.72 -0.08
CA THR A 36 -5.92 2.03 -0.65
C THR A 36 -5.60 2.11 -2.14
N VAL A 37 -4.43 1.64 -2.57
CA VAL A 37 -4.05 1.60 -3.99
C VAL A 37 -4.96 0.65 -4.77
N VAL A 38 -5.23 -0.54 -4.24
CA VAL A 38 -6.14 -1.53 -4.84
C VAL A 38 -7.55 -0.96 -5.01
N GLU A 39 -8.10 -0.32 -3.98
CA GLU A 39 -9.41 0.31 -4.04
C GLU A 39 -9.47 1.39 -5.13
N THR A 40 -8.43 2.21 -5.24
CA THR A 40 -8.35 3.26 -6.26
C THR A 40 -8.28 2.68 -7.68
N ILE A 41 -7.58 1.56 -7.87
CA ILE A 41 -7.60 0.82 -9.15
C ILE A 41 -9.00 0.28 -9.45
N VAL A 42 -9.68 -0.28 -8.45
CA VAL A 42 -11.06 -0.78 -8.61
C VAL A 42 -12.02 0.36 -8.98
N MET A 43 -11.91 1.51 -8.32
CA MET A 43 -12.68 2.71 -8.65
C MET A 43 -12.42 3.21 -10.07
N GLY A 44 -11.24 2.99 -10.64
CA GLY A 44 -10.94 3.40 -12.02
C GLY A 44 -11.28 2.38 -13.09
N SER A 45 -11.29 1.09 -12.75
CA SER A 45 -11.47 -0.02 -13.70
C SER A 45 -12.84 -0.70 -13.63
N GLY A 46 -13.61 -0.39 -12.58
CA GLY A 46 -14.82 -1.10 -12.19
C GLY A 46 -14.54 -2.45 -11.51
N GLY A 47 -13.29 -2.91 -11.49
CA GLY A 47 -12.89 -4.18 -10.88
C GLY A 47 -13.64 -5.41 -11.44
N PRO A 48 -13.55 -6.56 -10.74
CA PRO A 48 -14.24 -7.80 -11.11
C PRO A 48 -15.76 -7.67 -11.18
N GLU A 49 -16.33 -6.89 -10.26
CA GLU A 49 -17.78 -6.74 -10.08
C GLU A 49 -18.42 -5.71 -11.01
N ASN A 50 -17.65 -5.10 -11.93
CA ASN A 50 -18.12 -4.06 -12.84
C ASN A 50 -18.81 -2.88 -12.11
N ARG A 51 -18.21 -2.45 -11.01
CA ARG A 51 -18.68 -1.27 -10.25
C ARG A 51 -18.58 -0.01 -11.11
N GLU A 52 -19.39 0.98 -10.76
CA GLU A 52 -19.30 2.31 -11.34
C GLU A 52 -17.91 2.91 -11.15
N THR A 53 -17.36 3.52 -12.20
CA THR A 53 -16.03 4.12 -12.18
C THR A 53 -16.09 5.59 -11.76
N THR A 54 -15.08 6.05 -11.03
CA THR A 54 -14.93 7.47 -10.69
C THR A 54 -13.88 8.15 -11.58
N GLU A 55 -14.01 9.45 -11.81
CA GLU A 55 -13.00 10.21 -12.58
C GLU A 55 -11.60 10.20 -11.91
N ALA A 56 -11.57 10.28 -10.58
CA ALA A 56 -10.34 10.13 -9.80
C ALA A 56 -9.67 8.78 -10.06
N GLY A 57 -10.44 7.69 -9.98
CA GLY A 57 -9.94 6.35 -10.27
C GLY A 57 -9.50 6.20 -11.73
N LEU A 58 -10.26 6.75 -12.68
CA LEU A 58 -9.89 6.72 -14.11
C LEU A 58 -8.57 7.44 -14.38
N ARG A 59 -8.35 8.60 -13.74
CA ARG A 59 -7.05 9.30 -13.79
C ARG A 59 -5.93 8.41 -13.27
N PHE A 60 -6.12 7.77 -12.13
CA PHE A 60 -5.13 6.88 -11.55
C PHE A 60 -4.82 5.68 -12.46
N VAL A 61 -5.83 4.99 -12.97
CA VAL A 61 -5.64 3.84 -13.88
C VAL A 61 -4.92 4.25 -15.16
N ARG A 62 -5.26 5.42 -15.74
CA ARG A 62 -4.54 5.95 -16.91
C ARG A 62 -3.07 6.19 -16.60
N HIS A 63 -2.75 6.80 -15.45
CA HIS A 63 -1.37 7.00 -15.01
C HIS A 63 -0.63 5.67 -14.83
N LEU A 64 -1.27 4.69 -14.18
CA LEU A 64 -0.71 3.36 -13.94
C LEU A 64 -0.34 2.65 -15.26
N LEU A 65 -1.27 2.68 -16.22
CA LEU A 65 -1.07 2.06 -17.53
C LEU A 65 -0.03 2.79 -18.38
N ALA A 66 -0.02 4.12 -18.36
CA ALA A 66 0.98 4.93 -19.07
C ALA A 66 2.42 4.64 -18.59
N ASN A 67 2.58 4.33 -17.30
CA ASN A 67 3.88 4.03 -16.69
C ASN A 67 4.20 2.52 -16.62
N SER A 68 3.27 1.65 -17.01
CA SER A 68 3.47 0.20 -16.99
C SER A 68 4.41 -0.27 -18.10
N LYS A 69 5.41 -1.08 -17.75
CA LYS A 69 6.31 -1.71 -18.74
C LYS A 69 5.57 -2.66 -19.68
N SER A 70 4.59 -3.41 -19.18
CA SER A 70 3.83 -4.40 -19.97
C SER A 70 3.00 -3.75 -21.07
N MET A 71 2.46 -2.55 -20.80
CA MET A 71 1.70 -1.78 -21.78
C MET A 71 2.56 -1.35 -22.99
N ARG A 72 3.87 -1.16 -22.82
CA ARG A 72 4.79 -0.84 -23.93
C ARG A 72 4.90 -1.95 -24.97
N PHE A 73 4.58 -3.18 -24.58
CA PHE A 73 4.56 -4.35 -25.46
C PHE A 73 3.13 -4.74 -25.87
N GLY A 74 2.13 -3.89 -25.59
CA GLY A 74 0.74 -4.13 -25.95
C GLY A 74 -0.04 -5.05 -25.01
N PHE A 75 0.53 -5.42 -23.85
CA PHE A 75 -0.15 -6.27 -22.87
C PHE A 75 -0.93 -5.43 -21.86
N MET A 76 -2.27 -5.48 -21.98
CA MET A 76 -3.19 -4.88 -21.02
C MET A 76 -3.37 -5.81 -19.81
N PRO A 77 -3.13 -5.35 -18.57
CA PRO A 77 -3.41 -6.15 -17.38
C PRO A 77 -4.92 -6.43 -17.28
N ASN A 78 -5.27 -7.64 -16.84
CA ASN A 78 -6.67 -8.00 -16.61
C ASN A 78 -7.16 -7.39 -15.29
N LEU A 79 -7.81 -6.23 -15.37
CA LEU A 79 -8.40 -5.51 -14.23
C LEU A 79 -9.74 -6.10 -13.76
N LYS A 80 -10.13 -7.28 -14.25
CA LYS A 80 -11.28 -8.06 -13.76
C LYS A 80 -10.88 -9.18 -12.80
N ASP A 81 -9.59 -9.36 -12.54
CA ASP A 81 -9.08 -10.33 -11.57
C ASP A 81 -8.40 -9.59 -10.41
N MET A 82 -8.89 -9.82 -9.18
CA MET A 82 -8.33 -9.21 -7.97
C MET A 82 -6.87 -9.55 -7.74
N ASN A 83 -6.40 -10.72 -8.14
CA ASN A 83 -4.99 -11.09 -7.98
C ASN A 83 -4.11 -10.24 -8.89
N ASN A 84 -4.55 -9.99 -10.13
CA ASN A 84 -3.84 -9.10 -11.04
C ASN A 84 -3.86 -7.65 -10.56
N ILE A 85 -4.98 -7.19 -9.97
CA ILE A 85 -5.08 -5.86 -9.38
C ILE A 85 -4.12 -5.70 -8.20
N ARG A 86 -4.04 -6.70 -7.29
CA ARG A 86 -3.08 -6.68 -6.18
C ARG A 86 -1.63 -6.68 -6.66
N ASN A 87 -1.30 -7.54 -7.62
CA ASN A 87 0.03 -7.57 -8.22
C ASN A 87 0.40 -6.20 -8.83
N LEU A 88 -0.55 -5.56 -9.53
CA LEU A 88 -0.36 -4.24 -10.11
C LEU A 88 -0.15 -3.15 -9.03
N ALA A 89 -0.90 -3.20 -7.94
CA ALA A 89 -0.73 -2.29 -6.81
C ALA A 89 0.64 -2.44 -6.15
N GLN A 90 1.08 -3.68 -5.91
CA GLN A 90 2.40 -3.97 -5.34
C GLN A 90 3.54 -3.51 -6.25
N ASP A 91 3.41 -3.72 -7.56
CA ASP A 91 4.40 -3.26 -8.53
C ASP A 91 4.46 -1.73 -8.62
N TYR A 92 3.31 -1.05 -8.53
CA TYR A 92 3.24 0.40 -8.42
C TYR A 92 3.98 0.92 -7.17
N ILE A 93 3.65 0.38 -5.99
CA ILE A 93 4.28 0.76 -4.71
C ILE A 93 5.79 0.54 -4.77
N ARG A 94 6.24 -0.59 -5.33
CA ARG A 94 7.66 -0.89 -5.50
C ARG A 94 8.35 0.11 -6.44
N THR A 95 7.66 0.54 -7.50
CA THR A 95 8.19 1.50 -8.48
C THR A 95 8.33 2.91 -7.89
N CYS A 96 7.42 3.31 -7.01
CA CYS A 96 7.54 4.56 -6.24
C CYS A 96 8.67 4.49 -5.19
N GLY A 97 9.11 3.30 -4.80
CA GLY A 97 10.23 3.07 -3.88
C GLY A 97 9.81 2.86 -2.42
N ASN A 98 8.69 3.45 -1.98
CA ASN A 98 8.07 3.14 -0.69
C ASN A 98 6.57 3.46 -0.68
N GLY A 99 5.85 2.94 0.32
CA GLY A 99 4.41 3.11 0.46
C GLY A 99 3.94 4.57 0.62
N PRO A 100 4.53 5.38 1.52
CA PRO A 100 4.15 6.79 1.68
C PRO A 100 4.26 7.61 0.39
N LEU A 101 5.37 7.46 -0.34
CA LEU A 101 5.57 8.15 -1.63
C LEU A 101 4.58 7.66 -2.69
N ALA A 102 4.25 6.36 -2.68
CA ALA A 102 3.23 5.81 -3.56
C ALA A 102 1.84 6.45 -3.33
N LEU A 103 1.48 6.68 -2.06
CA LEU A 103 0.24 7.39 -1.71
C LEU A 103 0.29 8.86 -2.11
N GLU A 104 1.38 9.56 -1.83
CA GLU A 104 1.58 10.96 -2.22
C GLU A 104 1.41 11.14 -3.74
N THR A 105 2.14 10.35 -4.53
CA THR A 105 2.02 10.36 -6.00
C THR A 105 0.60 10.01 -6.46
N MET A 106 -0.07 9.04 -5.83
CA MET A 106 -1.45 8.70 -6.14
C MET A 106 -2.38 9.89 -5.89
N TYR A 107 -2.24 10.57 -4.74
CA TYR A 107 -3.06 11.73 -4.40
C TYR A 107 -2.83 12.90 -5.36
N GLU A 108 -1.60 13.14 -5.80
CA GLU A 108 -1.30 14.14 -6.83
C GLU A 108 -1.98 13.82 -8.16
N VAL A 109 -1.97 12.56 -8.57
CA VAL A 109 -2.56 12.10 -9.85
C VAL A 109 -4.08 12.19 -9.86
N ILE A 110 -4.75 11.89 -8.73
CA ILE A 110 -6.22 11.87 -8.70
C ILE A 110 -6.86 13.25 -8.57
N GLN A 111 -6.09 14.25 -8.13
CA GLN A 111 -6.57 15.62 -8.03
C GLN A 111 -7.03 16.15 -9.40
N PRO A 112 -8.10 16.97 -9.43
CA PRO A 112 -8.51 17.65 -10.65
C PRO A 112 -7.43 18.66 -11.07
N GLN A 113 -7.11 18.68 -12.37
CA GLN A 113 -6.24 19.69 -12.99
C GLN A 113 -7.03 20.95 -13.33
#